data_AF-A0A952XJ57-F1
#
_entry.id   AF-A0A952XJ57-F1
#
_cell.length_a   1.000
_cell.length_b   1.000
_cell.length_c   1.000
_cell.angle_alpha   90.00
_cell.angle_beta   90.00
_cell.angle_gamma   90.00
#
_symmetry.space_group_name_H-M   'P 1'
#
loop_
_entity.id
_entity.type
_entity.pdbx_description
1 polymer ?
#
loop_
_entity_poly.entity_id
_entity_poly.type
_entity_poly.pdbx_seq_one_letter_code
_entity_poly.pdbx_strand_id
1 'polypeptide(L)' 'EDAARVRRHLDNAGFTTDLRELPGAPFDPEKLIALMAADKKAEAGALTLILARGVGRAFIQRSADAEAVRALLAEETK' A
#
# COMPACT_ATOMS: atom_id res chain seq x y z
N GLU A 1 6.79 -14.28 -6.52
CA GLU A 1 5.81 -15.20 -7.15
C GLU A 1 4.37 -14.95 -6.67
N ASP A 2 4.11 -15.01 -5.35
CA ASP A 2 2.76 -14.81 -4.78
C ASP A 2 2.13 -13.45 -5.12
N ALA A 3 2.88 -12.36 -5.08
CA ALA A 3 2.37 -11.02 -5.43
C ALA A 3 1.84 -10.98 -6.88
N ALA A 4 2.57 -11.56 -7.84
CA ALA A 4 2.14 -11.64 -9.23
C ALA A 4 0.93 -12.56 -9.41
N ARG A 5 0.81 -13.63 -8.61
CA ARG A 5 -0.38 -14.50 -8.61
C ARG A 5 -1.61 -13.75 -8.11
N VAL A 6 -1.47 -12.94 -7.05
CA VAL A 6 -2.55 -12.10 -6.52
C VAL A 6 -2.95 -11.02 -7.51
N ARG A 7 -1.98 -10.30 -8.11
CA ARG A 7 -2.27 -9.28 -9.15
C ARG A 7 -3.09 -9.88 -10.29
N ARG A 8 -2.62 -10.97 -10.91
CA ARG A 8 -3.39 -11.67 -11.96
C ARG A 8 -4.79 -12.10 -11.53
N HIS A 9 -4.94 -12.56 -10.28
CA HIS A 9 -6.24 -12.96 -9.78
C HIS A 9 -7.21 -11.78 -9.67
N LEU A 10 -6.74 -10.63 -9.16
CA LEU A 10 -7.52 -9.40 -9.07
C LEU A 10 -7.87 -8.86 -10.46
N ASP A 11 -6.91 -8.85 -11.39
CA ASP A 11 -7.14 -8.44 -12.77
C ASP A 11 -8.22 -9.32 -13.44
N ASN A 12 -8.12 -10.65 -13.29
CA ASN A 12 -9.11 -11.60 -13.81
C ASN A 12 -10.50 -11.44 -13.17
N ALA A 13 -10.56 -10.92 -11.94
CA ALA A 13 -11.81 -10.61 -11.25
C ALA A 13 -12.37 -9.22 -11.62
N GLY A 14 -11.68 -8.47 -12.47
CA GLY A 14 -12.11 -7.15 -12.95
C GLY A 14 -11.73 -5.99 -12.02
N PHE A 15 -10.80 -6.19 -11.09
CA PHE A 15 -10.27 -5.11 -10.25
C PHE A 15 -9.07 -4.43 -10.91
N THR A 16 -9.00 -3.11 -10.81
CA THR A 16 -7.81 -2.33 -11.16
C THR A 16 -6.72 -2.53 -10.12
N THR A 17 -5.53 -2.93 -10.56
CA THR A 17 -4.37 -3.18 -9.69
C THR A 17 -3.22 -2.17 -9.87
N ASP A 18 -3.44 -1.15 -10.70
CA ASP A 18 -2.54 -0.03 -10.95
C ASP A 18 -3.13 1.26 -10.37
N LEU A 19 -2.40 1.94 -9.49
CA LEU A 19 -2.87 3.18 -8.86
C LEU A 19 -3.12 4.28 -9.89
N ARG A 20 -2.46 4.25 -11.04
CA ARG A 20 -2.55 5.30 -12.07
C ARG A 20 -3.81 5.20 -12.91
N GLU A 21 -4.44 4.03 -12.88
CA GLU A 21 -5.70 3.75 -13.58
C GLU A 21 -6.93 3.95 -12.68
N LEU A 22 -6.73 4.14 -11.37
CA LEU A 22 -7.83 4.35 -10.45
C LEU A 22 -8.48 5.74 -10.63
N PRO A 23 -9.80 5.86 -10.41
CA PRO A 23 -10.47 7.15 -10.38
C PRO A 23 -9.82 8.09 -9.36
N GLY A 24 -9.43 9.28 -9.80
CA GLY A 24 -8.76 10.27 -8.97
C GLY A 24 -7.23 10.31 -9.12
N ALA A 25 -6.64 9.45 -9.96
CA ALA A 25 -5.26 9.61 -10.39
C ALA A 25 -5.06 10.89 -11.23
N PRO A 26 -3.87 11.52 -11.20
CA PRO A 26 -2.69 11.11 -10.43
C PRO A 26 -2.84 11.42 -8.94
N PHE A 27 -2.32 10.52 -8.10
CA PHE A 27 -2.29 10.71 -6.66
C PHE A 27 -0.98 11.36 -6.21
N ASP A 28 -1.06 12.24 -5.23
CA ASP A 28 0.10 12.83 -4.56
C ASP A 28 0.58 11.89 -3.44
N PRO A 29 1.81 11.32 -3.52
CA PRO A 29 2.38 10.46 -2.49
C PRO A 29 2.35 11.08 -1.09
N GLU A 30 2.64 12.38 -0.97
CA GLU A 30 2.68 13.08 0.32
C GLU A 30 1.30 13.13 0.96
N LYS A 31 0.28 13.39 0.13
CA LYS A 31 -1.11 13.39 0.58
C LYS A 31 -1.57 11.99 0.99
N LEU A 32 -1.17 10.95 0.25
CA LEU A 32 -1.48 9.56 0.62
C LEU A 32 -0.86 9.18 1.96
N ILE A 33 0.41 9.52 2.20
CA ILE A 33 1.08 9.25 3.48
C ILE A 33 0.40 10.00 4.63
N ALA A 34 0.03 11.27 4.42
CA ALA A 34 -0.67 12.06 5.42
C ALA A 34 -2.03 11.42 5.79
N LEU A 35 -2.76 10.88 4.81
CA LEU A 35 -4.00 10.14 5.03
C LEU A 35 -3.75 8.81 5.77
N MET A 36 -2.70 8.07 5.40
CA MET A 36 -2.32 6.83 6.09
C MET A 36 -1.91 7.07 7.55
N ALA A 37 -1.22 8.19 7.84
CA ALA A 37 -0.84 8.58 9.19
C ALA A 37 -2.04 8.98 10.06
N ALA A 38 -3.15 9.41 9.45
CA ALA A 38 -4.40 9.71 10.14
C ALA A 38 -5.22 8.45 10.45
N ASP A 39 -4.88 7.28 9.88
CA ASP A 39 -5.58 6.02 10.18
C ASP A 39 -5.23 5.51 11.59
N LYS A 40 -6.28 5.04 12.26
CA LYS A 40 -6.46 5.16 13.72
C LYS A 40 -5.73 4.04 14.50
N LYS A 41 -4.57 4.33 15.10
CA LYS A 41 -4.02 3.83 16.39
C LYS A 41 -2.54 4.22 16.52
N ALA A 42 -2.28 5.53 16.56
CA ALA A 42 -0.93 6.07 16.77
C ALA A 42 -0.47 5.85 18.22
N GLU A 43 -0.03 4.63 18.54
CA GLU A 43 1.04 4.50 19.52
C GLU A 43 2.32 4.98 18.81
N ALA A 44 2.76 6.21 19.14
CA ALA A 44 4.06 6.78 18.78
C ALA A 44 4.30 7.27 17.33
N GLY A 45 3.26 7.57 16.55
CA GLY A 45 3.42 8.33 15.28
C GLY A 45 4.06 7.56 14.12
N ALA A 46 4.16 6.24 14.22
CA ALA A 46 4.72 5.39 13.19
C ALA A 46 3.62 4.55 12.50
N LEU A 47 3.75 4.33 11.19
CA LEU A 47 2.77 3.60 10.39
C LEU A 47 2.70 2.13 10.85
N THR A 48 1.49 1.61 11.04
CA THR A 48 1.28 0.19 11.26
C THR A 48 0.68 -0.43 10.01
N LEU A 49 1.37 -1.41 9.43
CA LEU A 49 0.97 -2.06 8.18
C LEU A 49 0.68 -3.55 8.42
N ILE A 50 -0.29 -4.09 7.67
CA ILE A 50 -0.46 -5.54 7.54
C ILE A 50 0.30 -5.97 6.29
N LEU A 51 1.39 -6.70 6.46
CA LEU A 51 2.24 -7.16 5.36
C LEU A 51 2.08 -8.66 5.15
N ALA A 52 2.20 -9.11 3.90
CA ALA A 52 2.12 -10.51 3.53
C ALA A 52 3.52 -11.10 3.26
N ARG A 53 3.81 -12.28 3.83
CA ARG A 53 4.95 -13.13 3.41
C ARG A 53 4.57 -14.07 2.27
N GLY A 54 3.28 -14.23 2.03
CA GLY A 54 2.70 -15.03 0.96
C GLY A 54 1.20 -15.16 1.14
N VAL A 55 0.53 -15.82 0.20
CA VAL A 55 -0.92 -16.03 0.26
C VAL A 55 -1.27 -16.83 1.52
N GLY A 56 -2.22 -16.33 2.31
CA GLY A 56 -2.61 -16.92 3.60
C GLY A 56 -1.63 -16.68 4.75
N ARG A 57 -0.55 -15.90 4.55
CA ARG A 57 0.49 -15.63 5.55
C ARG A 57 0.74 -14.13 5.69
N ALA A 58 0.11 -13.52 6.68
CA ALA A 58 0.26 -12.09 6.99
C ALA A 58 0.81 -11.86 8.40
N PHE A 59 1.41 -10.70 8.63
CA PHE A 59 1.88 -10.26 9.94
C PHE A 59 1.70 -8.75 10.09
N ILE A 60 1.68 -8.30 11.35
CA ILE A 60 1.57 -6.87 11.69
C ILE A 60 3.00 -6.31 11.74
N GLN A 61 3.31 -5.37 10.85
CA GLN A 61 4.51 -4.55 10.93
C GLN A 61 4.17 -3.28 11.70
N ARG A 62 4.58 -3.23 12.96
CA ARG A 62 4.52 -2.00 13.77
C ARG A 62 5.71 -1.12 13.42
N SER A 63 5.50 0.19 13.46
CA SER A 63 6.53 1.18 13.17
C SER A 63 7.23 0.96 11.83
N ALA A 64 6.44 0.79 10.77
CA ALA A 64 6.96 0.72 9.41
C ALA A 64 7.70 2.02 9.04
N ASP A 65 8.76 1.87 8.25
CA ASP A 65 9.56 3.00 7.77
C ASP A 65 8.73 3.84 6.79
N ALA A 66 8.46 5.09 7.19
CA ALA A 66 7.66 6.02 6.40
C ALA A 66 8.37 6.42 5.09
N GLU A 67 9.70 6.48 5.06
CA GLU A 67 10.45 6.82 3.85
C GLU A 67 10.41 5.68 2.83
N ALA A 68 10.47 4.42 3.28
CA ALA A 68 10.29 3.27 2.41
C ALA A 68 8.88 3.25 1.78
N VAL A 69 7.84 3.57 2.56
CA VAL A 69 6.46 3.70 2.06
C VAL A 69 6.35 4.86 1.07
N ARG A 70 6.98 6.00 1.37
CA ARG A 70 7.02 7.18 0.50
C ARG A 70 7.66 6.88 -0.84
N ALA A 71 8.82 6.23 -0.84
CA ALA A 71 9.53 5.86 -2.06
C ALA A 71 8.67 4.93 -2.94
N LEU A 72 8.01 3.94 -2.34
CA LEU A 72 7.11 3.04 -3.05
C LEU A 72 5.93 3.80 -3.67
N LEU A 73 5.25 4.66 -2.90
CA LEU A 73 4.13 5.43 -3.42
C LEU A 73 4.56 6.38 -4.54
N ALA A 74 5.74 7.00 -4.43
CA ALA A 74 6.30 7.85 -5.48
C ALA A 74 6.68 7.09 -6.75
N GLU A 75 6.93 5.78 -6.68
CA GLU A 75 7.13 4.93 -7.86
C GLU A 75 5.79 4.53 -8.48
N GLU A 76 4.84 4.07 -7.67
CA GLU A 76 3.56 3.53 -8.14
C GLU A 76 2.55 4.60 -8.60
N THR A 77 2.79 5.88 -8.31
CA THR A 77 1.91 7.00 -8.71
C THR A 77 2.46 7.83 -9.87
N LYS A 78 3.66 7.52 -10.38
CA LYS A 78 4.26 8.14 -11.58
C LYS A 78 3.63 7.63 -12.87
#